data_AF-A0A7W0CWV4-F1
#
_entry.id   AF-A0A7W0CWV4-F1
#
_cell.length_a   1.000
_cell.length_b   1.000
_cell.length_c   1.000
_cell.angle_alpha   90.00
_cell.angle_beta   90.00
_cell.angle_gamma   90.00
#
_symmetry.space_group_name_H-M   'P 1'
#
loop_
_entity.id
_entity.type
_entity.pdbx_description
1 polymer ?
#
loop_
_entity_poly.entity_id
_entity_poly.type
_entity_poly.pdbx_seq_one_letter_code
_entity_poly.pdbx_strand_id
1 'polypeptide(L)'
;MHLPATTRLRAEILIAPDAERLVTLFADSLAEHGISGHFCLRKTGSALTPLVGDAPELIARSHSFFVDSDDMYFAGARVLLAEPDRALNNEEMARVRGYAQLFAARALALQELADDIETDCGLSLRERYVLGRRLAGLAPIDIALEAKLTVQSVTAAIDNAVARLGAETQAEAISVAARRGWLAVTSLENCSSSCQNLTYKAAQNG
;
A
#
# COMPACT_ATOMS: atom_id res chain seq x y z
N MET A 1 -24.52 -6.01 17.36
CA MET A 1 -23.29 -6.11 18.19
C MET A 1 -22.25 -5.23 17.51
N HIS A 2 -21.82 -4.13 18.14
CA HIS A 2 -20.82 -3.25 17.54
C HIS A 2 -19.43 -3.82 17.87
N LEU A 3 -18.65 -4.20 16.86
CA LEU A 3 -17.29 -4.69 17.06
C LEU A 3 -16.38 -3.53 17.50
N PRO A 4 -15.42 -3.75 18.42
CA PRO A 4 -14.41 -2.75 18.76
C PRO A 4 -13.71 -2.23 17.50
N ALA A 5 -13.38 -0.94 17.47
CA ALA A 5 -12.69 -0.30 16.35
C ALA A 5 -11.37 -1.00 16.04
N THR A 6 -10.60 -1.37 17.06
CA THR A 6 -9.38 -2.14 16.88
C THR A 6 -9.62 -3.48 16.17
N THR A 7 -10.73 -4.17 16.46
CA THR A 7 -11.08 -5.43 15.78
C THR A 7 -11.46 -5.19 14.32
N ARG A 8 -12.17 -4.11 14.02
CA ARG A 8 -12.50 -3.72 12.64
C ARG A 8 -11.24 -3.38 11.84
N LEU A 9 -10.36 -2.57 12.42
CA LEU A 9 -9.07 -2.24 11.79
C LEU A 9 -8.26 -3.51 11.50
N ARG A 10 -8.13 -4.43 12.47
CA ARG A 10 -7.41 -5.70 12.28
C ARG A 10 -7.94 -6.53 11.11
N ALA A 11 -9.25 -6.56 10.93
CA ALA A 11 -9.87 -7.34 9.86
C ALA A 11 -9.67 -6.71 8.47
N GLU A 12 -9.42 -5.40 8.42
CA GLU A 12 -9.50 -4.64 7.17
C GLU A 12 -8.18 -3.98 6.75
N ILE A 13 -7.22 -3.76 7.65
CA ILE A 13 -6.02 -2.95 7.41
C ILE A 13 -5.18 -3.45 6.22
N LEU A 14 -5.17 -4.76 5.96
CA LEU A 14 -4.45 -5.37 4.85
C LEU A 14 -5.25 -5.39 3.54
N ILE A 15 -6.58 -5.25 3.61
CA ILE A 15 -7.49 -5.38 2.47
C ILE A 15 -8.23 -4.09 2.12
N ALA A 16 -8.08 -3.03 2.91
CA ALA A 16 -8.78 -1.76 2.74
C ALA A 16 -8.53 -1.21 1.32
N PRO A 17 -9.57 -1.08 0.48
CA PRO A 17 -9.42 -0.79 -0.95
C PRO A 17 -8.85 0.60 -1.22
N ASP A 18 -8.90 1.50 -0.24
CA ASP A 18 -8.55 2.90 -0.41
C ASP A 18 -8.10 3.58 0.89
N ALA A 19 -7.46 4.73 0.73
CA ALA A 19 -6.84 5.47 1.82
C ALA A 19 -7.88 6.13 2.76
N GLU A 20 -9.03 6.57 2.25
CA GLU A 20 -10.08 7.23 3.05
C GLU A 20 -10.70 6.27 4.07
N ARG A 21 -11.05 5.06 3.62
CA ARG A 21 -11.53 4.00 4.52
C ARG A 21 -10.47 3.63 5.55
N LEU A 22 -9.22 3.51 5.11
CA LEU A 22 -8.10 3.18 5.98
C LEU A 22 -7.87 4.27 7.06
N VAL A 23 -7.94 5.55 6.70
CA VAL A 23 -7.87 6.69 7.62
C VAL A 23 -8.97 6.61 8.66
N THR A 24 -10.21 6.35 8.24
CA THR A 24 -11.36 6.28 9.16
C THR A 24 -11.21 5.13 10.15
N LEU A 25 -10.84 3.94 9.68
CA LEU A 25 -10.63 2.77 10.54
C LEU A 25 -9.49 2.97 11.54
N PHE A 26 -8.42 3.63 11.10
CA PHE A 26 -7.27 3.89 11.97
C PHE A 26 -7.60 4.97 13.01
N ALA A 27 -8.27 6.07 12.61
CA ALA A 27 -8.78 7.10 13.51
C ALA A 27 -9.68 6.52 14.61
N ASP A 28 -10.66 5.70 14.23
CA ASP A 28 -11.55 5.01 15.18
C ASP A 28 -10.76 4.16 16.18
N SER A 29 -9.69 3.47 15.73
CA SER A 29 -8.85 2.65 16.62
C SER A 29 -7.99 3.48 17.56
N LEU A 30 -7.51 4.64 17.11
CA LEU A 30 -6.72 5.57 17.91
C LEU A 30 -7.57 6.23 18.99
N ALA A 31 -8.83 6.51 18.69
CA ALA A 31 -9.79 7.07 19.65
C ALA A 31 -10.02 6.14 20.87
N GLU A 32 -9.94 4.82 20.70
CA GLU A 32 -9.99 3.86 21.83
C GLU A 32 -8.83 4.04 22.82
N HIS A 33 -7.74 4.67 22.37
CA HIS A 33 -6.56 5.00 23.16
C HIS A 33 -6.48 6.50 23.53
N GLY A 34 -7.53 7.28 23.27
CA GLY A 34 -7.56 8.71 23.54
C GLY A 34 -6.62 9.52 22.63
N ILE A 35 -6.31 9.01 21.43
CA ILE A 35 -5.53 9.73 20.42
C ILE A 35 -6.51 10.28 19.39
N SER A 36 -6.58 11.59 19.27
CA SER A 36 -7.63 12.30 18.53
C SER A 36 -7.34 12.52 17.05
N GLY A 37 -6.16 12.13 16.56
CA GLY A 37 -5.82 12.30 15.15
C GLY A 37 -4.47 11.72 14.77
N HIS A 38 -4.27 11.57 13.47
CA HIS A 38 -3.05 11.08 12.87
C HIS A 38 -2.81 11.67 11.48
N PHE A 39 -1.55 11.62 11.04
CA PHE A 39 -1.20 11.98 9.68
C PHE A 39 -0.01 11.18 9.14
N CYS A 40 -0.19 10.57 7.98
CA CYS A 40 0.84 9.85 7.25
C CYS A 40 1.59 10.79 6.30
N LEU A 41 2.90 10.69 6.31
CA LEU A 41 3.83 11.40 5.45
C LEU A 41 4.63 10.39 4.65
N ARG A 42 4.83 10.62 3.35
CA ARG A 42 5.86 9.92 2.57
C ARG A 42 7.23 10.48 2.93
N LYS A 43 8.23 9.62 3.10
CA LYS A 43 9.62 9.96 3.38
C LYS A 43 10.49 9.60 2.17
N THR A 44 11.18 10.59 1.61
CA THR A 44 12.11 10.39 0.48
C THR A 44 13.45 11.02 0.85
N GLY A 45 14.40 10.18 1.28
CA GLY A 45 15.61 10.67 1.93
C GLY A 45 15.28 11.45 3.21
N SER A 46 15.58 12.75 3.23
CA SER A 46 15.22 13.67 4.32
C SER A 46 13.90 14.43 4.10
N ALA A 47 13.33 14.37 2.89
CA ALA A 47 12.09 15.07 2.58
C ALA A 47 10.87 14.31 3.13
N LEU A 48 9.90 15.06 3.66
CA LEU A 48 8.60 14.55 4.10
C LEU A 48 7.50 15.20 3.25
N THR A 49 6.72 14.39 2.54
CA THR A 49 5.62 14.83 1.68
C THR A 49 4.29 14.38 2.28
N PRO A 50 3.28 15.25 2.39
CA PRO A 50 1.95 14.87 2.87
C PRO A 50 1.36 13.71 2.06
N LEU A 51 0.80 12.71 2.75
CA LEU A 51 0.16 11.56 2.12
C LEU A 51 -1.33 11.50 2.45
N VAL A 52 -1.69 11.11 3.68
CA VAL A 52 -3.09 10.98 4.08
C VAL A 52 -3.24 10.99 5.61
N GLY A 53 -4.37 11.47 6.13
CA GLY A 53 -4.71 11.44 7.55
C GLY A 53 -5.94 12.29 7.83
N ASP A 54 -6.41 12.26 9.07
CA ASP A 54 -7.55 13.05 9.55
C ASP A 54 -7.14 14.34 10.27
N ALA A 55 -5.84 14.50 10.58
CA ALA A 55 -5.30 15.66 11.29
C ALA A 55 -4.09 16.28 10.56
N PRO A 56 -4.30 16.95 9.41
CA PRO A 56 -3.21 17.56 8.62
C PRO A 56 -2.43 18.66 9.37
N GLU A 57 -3.04 19.28 10.39
CA GLU A 57 -2.37 20.25 11.26
C GLU A 57 -1.18 19.65 12.01
N LEU A 58 -1.11 18.33 12.17
CA LEU A 58 0.04 17.64 12.76
C LEU A 58 1.32 17.85 11.94
N ILE A 59 1.24 18.21 10.66
CA ILE A 59 2.45 18.43 9.84
C ILE A 59 3.23 19.66 10.33
N ALA A 60 2.54 20.66 10.88
CA ALA A 60 3.12 21.97 11.21
C ALA A 60 3.62 22.08 12.66
N ARG A 61 3.37 21.10 13.53
CA ARG A 61 3.73 21.17 14.96
C ARG A 61 4.98 20.33 15.24
N SER A 62 5.64 20.62 16.36
CA SER A 62 6.68 19.72 16.88
C SER A 62 6.00 18.48 17.48
N HIS A 63 6.42 17.28 17.07
CA HIS A 63 5.81 16.02 17.51
C HIS A 63 6.85 15.15 18.22
N SER A 64 6.50 14.70 19.42
CA SER A 64 7.26 13.71 20.18
C SER A 64 6.76 12.29 19.91
N PHE A 65 5.53 12.16 19.41
CA PHE A 65 4.88 10.89 19.19
C PHE A 65 4.67 10.63 17.70
N PHE A 66 5.59 9.86 17.11
CA PHE A 66 5.52 9.41 15.73
C PHE A 66 6.03 7.98 15.60
N VAL A 67 5.67 7.35 14.49
CA VAL A 67 6.12 6.02 14.09
C VAL A 67 6.75 6.13 12.72
N ASP A 68 8.03 5.80 12.63
CA ASP A 68 8.71 5.62 11.34
C ASP A 68 8.53 4.18 10.88
N SER A 69 8.25 4.00 9.58
CA SER A 69 8.29 2.68 8.97
C SER A 69 9.74 2.23 8.80
N ASP A 70 10.16 1.26 9.63
CA ASP A 70 11.52 0.70 9.62
C ASP A 70 11.73 -0.38 8.55
N ASP A 71 10.70 -0.73 7.77
CA ASP A 71 10.80 -1.78 6.75
C ASP A 71 11.62 -1.29 5.55
N MET A 72 12.76 -1.93 5.29
CA MET A 72 13.65 -1.65 4.15
C MET A 72 12.95 -1.77 2.78
N TYR A 73 11.80 -2.45 2.68
CA TYR A 73 11.05 -2.63 1.43
C TYR A 73 9.92 -1.63 1.24
N PHE A 74 9.46 -0.99 2.33
CA PHE A 74 8.46 0.08 2.37
C PHE A 74 9.02 1.33 3.06
N ALA A 75 10.34 1.50 2.96
CA ALA A 75 11.09 2.56 3.60
C ALA A 75 10.68 3.89 2.99
N GLY A 76 9.72 4.55 3.61
CA GLY A 76 9.18 5.76 3.00
C GLY A 76 7.91 6.29 3.60
N ALA A 77 7.55 5.94 4.83
CA ALA A 77 6.41 6.56 5.50
C ALA A 77 6.65 6.84 6.99
N ARG A 78 6.13 7.97 7.46
CA ARG A 78 6.09 8.38 8.87
C ARG A 78 4.65 8.67 9.24
N VAL A 79 4.20 8.12 10.36
CA VAL A 79 2.90 8.46 10.96
C VAL A 79 3.13 9.40 12.13
N LEU A 80 2.58 10.60 12.03
CA LEU A 80 2.41 11.52 13.15
C LEU A 80 1.14 11.15 13.89
N LEU A 81 1.20 11.13 15.22
CA LEU A 81 0.05 10.87 16.09
C LEU A 81 -0.17 12.07 17.00
N ALA A 82 -1.44 12.43 17.23
CA ALA A 82 -1.78 13.36 18.28
C ALA A 82 -1.34 12.81 19.65
N GLU A 83 -1.07 13.71 20.59
CA GLU A 83 -0.76 13.30 21.97
C GLU A 83 -1.99 12.62 22.58
N PRO A 84 -1.82 11.49 23.28
CA PRO A 84 -2.93 10.82 23.92
C PRO A 84 -3.44 11.63 25.11
N ASP A 85 -4.76 11.66 25.30
CA ASP A 85 -5.43 12.34 26.43
C ASP A 85 -5.01 11.80 27.81
N ARG A 86 -4.37 10.62 27.84
CA ARG A 86 -3.78 10.01 29.02
C ARG A 86 -2.47 9.28 28.68
N ALA A 87 -1.66 9.03 29.69
CA ALA A 87 -0.52 8.12 29.55
C ALA A 87 -1.01 6.71 29.13
N LEU A 88 -0.39 6.17 28.08
CA LEU A 88 -0.58 4.80 27.64
C LEU A 88 0.37 3.87 28.38
N ASN A 89 -0.09 2.68 28.73
CA ASN A 89 0.82 1.65 29.23
C ASN A 89 1.66 1.04 28.08
N ASN A 90 2.65 0.22 28.42
CA ASN A 90 3.57 -0.36 27.42
C ASN A 90 2.86 -1.22 26.36
N GLU A 91 1.81 -1.94 26.73
CA GLU A 91 1.07 -2.81 25.83
C GLU A 91 0.19 -2.01 24.86
N GLU A 92 -0.48 -0.96 25.36
CA GLU A 92 -1.24 -0.01 24.55
C GLU A 92 -0.32 0.72 23.57
N MET A 93 0.83 1.20 24.06
CA MET A 93 1.84 1.85 23.23
C MET A 93 2.35 0.92 22.12
N ALA A 94 2.64 -0.35 22.43
CA ALA A 94 3.07 -1.33 21.45
C ALA A 94 1.99 -1.60 20.39
N ARG A 95 0.71 -1.70 20.79
CA ARG A 95 -0.42 -1.86 19.87
C ARG A 95 -0.56 -0.67 18.92
N VAL A 96 -0.60 0.55 19.46
CA VAL A 96 -0.71 1.78 18.65
C VAL A 96 0.42 1.86 17.62
N ARG A 97 1.66 1.57 18.04
CA ARG A 97 2.81 1.55 17.12
C ARG A 97 2.68 0.48 16.03
N GLY A 98 2.25 -0.73 16.39
CA GLY A 98 2.00 -1.80 15.43
C GLY A 98 0.94 -1.44 14.40
N TYR A 99 -0.16 -0.83 14.81
CA TYR A 99 -1.20 -0.38 13.87
C TYR A 99 -0.75 0.79 13.00
N ALA A 100 -0.02 1.76 13.56
CA ALA A 100 0.57 2.84 12.79
C ALA A 100 1.53 2.33 11.71
N GLN A 101 2.32 1.30 12.01
CA GLN A 101 3.22 0.65 11.06
C GLN A 101 2.45 0.03 9.88
N LEU A 102 1.41 -0.76 10.18
CA LEU A 102 0.58 -1.40 9.16
C LEU A 102 -0.21 -0.37 8.33
N PHE A 103 -0.71 0.67 8.98
CA PHE A 103 -1.40 1.78 8.33
C PHE A 103 -0.46 2.50 7.36
N ALA A 104 0.76 2.85 7.78
CA ALA A 104 1.75 3.49 6.92
C ALA A 104 2.08 2.65 5.68
N ALA A 105 2.34 1.35 5.87
CA ALA A 105 2.65 0.44 4.77
C ALA A 105 1.51 0.36 3.75
N ARG A 106 0.26 0.20 4.23
CA ARG A 106 -0.92 0.14 3.35
C ARG A 106 -1.17 1.49 2.66
N ALA A 107 -1.13 2.59 3.40
CA ALA A 107 -1.38 3.93 2.87
C ALA A 107 -0.37 4.33 1.79
N LEU A 108 0.92 4.06 2.01
CA LEU A 108 1.96 4.33 1.03
C LEU A 108 1.68 3.59 -0.28
N ALA A 109 1.44 2.29 -0.22
CA ALA A 109 1.19 1.50 -1.41
C ALA A 109 -0.10 1.89 -2.16
N LEU A 110 -1.15 2.29 -1.44
CA LEU A 110 -2.36 2.85 -2.05
C LEU A 110 -2.06 4.16 -2.78
N GLN A 111 -1.23 5.03 -2.20
CA GLN A 111 -0.81 6.27 -2.85
C GLN A 111 0.10 6.02 -4.06
N GLU A 112 1.03 5.07 -3.98
CA GLU A 112 1.91 4.72 -5.11
C GLU A 112 1.12 4.17 -6.30
N LEU A 113 0.03 3.44 -6.03
CA LEU A 113 -0.93 3.01 -7.05
C LEU A 113 -1.71 4.19 -7.65
N ALA A 114 -2.09 5.17 -6.82
CA ALA A 114 -2.77 6.38 -7.25
C ALA A 114 -1.86 7.32 -8.05
N ASP A 115 -0.58 7.43 -7.67
CA ASP A 115 0.44 8.26 -8.31
C ASP A 115 0.94 7.68 -9.65
N ASP A 116 0.57 6.42 -9.95
CA ASP A 116 0.97 5.74 -11.18
C ASP A 116 2.50 5.66 -11.36
N ILE A 117 3.22 5.40 -10.26
CA ILE A 117 4.68 5.47 -10.23
C ILE A 117 5.27 4.55 -11.31
N GLU A 118 6.13 5.11 -12.16
CA GLU A 118 6.91 4.34 -13.13
C GLU A 118 7.89 3.44 -12.40
N THR A 119 7.97 2.18 -12.83
CA THR A 119 8.91 1.22 -12.25
C THR A 119 9.99 0.85 -13.26
N ASP A 120 11.11 0.34 -12.77
CA ASP A 120 12.29 0.02 -13.59
C ASP A 120 12.01 -0.99 -14.73
N CYS A 121 10.89 -1.72 -14.68
CA CYS A 121 10.47 -2.64 -15.74
C CYS A 121 9.73 -1.96 -16.91
N GLY A 122 9.61 -0.63 -16.90
CA GLY A 122 8.96 0.16 -17.94
C GLY A 122 7.44 0.14 -17.88
N LEU A 123 6.86 -0.55 -16.89
CA LEU A 123 5.46 -0.45 -16.52
C LEU A 123 5.30 0.39 -15.25
N SER A 124 4.19 1.09 -15.12
CA SER A 124 3.81 1.72 -13.87
C SER A 124 3.25 0.71 -12.88
N LEU A 125 3.17 1.09 -11.60
CA LEU A 125 2.52 0.24 -10.59
C LEU A 125 1.04 -0.02 -10.90
N ARG A 126 0.32 0.95 -11.47
CA ARG A 126 -1.08 0.77 -11.89
C ARG A 126 -1.18 -0.24 -13.02
N GLU A 127 -0.34 -0.11 -14.04
CA GLU A 127 -0.30 -1.06 -15.16
C GLU A 127 -0.02 -2.47 -14.66
N ARG A 128 0.98 -2.64 -13.79
CA ARG A 128 1.33 -3.92 -13.17
C ARG A 128 0.19 -4.51 -12.33
N TYR A 129 -0.52 -3.68 -11.57
CA TYR A 129 -1.68 -4.07 -10.76
C TYR A 129 -2.86 -4.52 -11.63
N VAL A 130 -3.22 -3.69 -12.62
CA VAL A 130 -4.35 -3.96 -13.51
C VAL A 130 -4.10 -5.24 -14.31
N LEU A 131 -2.89 -5.44 -14.88
CA LEU A 131 -2.56 -6.70 -15.54
C LEU A 131 -2.62 -7.90 -14.59
N GLY A 132 -2.19 -7.73 -13.33
CA GLY A 132 -2.26 -8.76 -12.29
C GLY A 132 -3.69 -9.18 -11.98
N ARG A 133 -4.61 -8.22 -11.83
CA ARG A 133 -6.04 -8.51 -11.61
C ARG A 133 -6.72 -9.11 -12.83
N ARG A 134 -6.32 -8.69 -14.03
CA ARG A 134 -6.79 -9.31 -15.28
C ARG A 134 -6.35 -10.76 -15.39
N LEU A 135 -5.11 -11.09 -14.99
CA LEU A 135 -4.65 -12.48 -14.89
C LEU A 135 -5.48 -13.28 -13.88
N ALA A 136 -5.85 -12.67 -12.74
CA ALA A 136 -6.71 -13.28 -11.73
C ALA A 136 -8.19 -13.42 -12.15
N GLY A 137 -8.56 -13.00 -13.36
CA GLY A 137 -9.89 -13.18 -13.95
C GLY A 137 -10.90 -12.07 -13.64
N LEU A 138 -10.49 -10.98 -12.97
CA LEU A 138 -11.39 -9.87 -12.65
C LEU A 138 -11.72 -9.06 -13.91
N ALA A 139 -12.97 -8.63 -14.05
CA ALA A 139 -13.37 -7.73 -15.13
C ALA A 139 -12.89 -6.29 -14.86
N PRO A 140 -12.69 -5.44 -15.89
CA PRO A 140 -12.26 -4.05 -15.70
C PRO A 140 -13.13 -3.24 -14.74
N ILE A 141 -14.43 -3.53 -14.68
CA ILE A 141 -15.36 -2.88 -13.74
C ILE A 141 -15.11 -3.28 -12.29
N ASP A 142 -14.78 -4.54 -12.03
CA ASP A 142 -14.46 -5.02 -10.69
C ASP A 142 -13.11 -4.46 -10.22
N ILE A 143 -12.13 -4.40 -11.13
CA ILE A 143 -10.82 -3.78 -10.86
C ILE A 143 -10.99 -2.28 -10.55
N ALA A 144 -11.81 -1.58 -11.34
CA ALA A 144 -12.12 -0.17 -11.13
C ALA A 144 -12.76 0.05 -9.76
N LEU A 145 -13.71 -0.81 -9.38
CA LEU A 145 -14.35 -0.77 -8.07
C LEU A 145 -13.35 -1.03 -6.94
N GLU A 146 -12.53 -2.08 -7.05
CA GLU A 146 -11.54 -2.47 -6.03
C GLU A 146 -10.47 -1.40 -5.82
N ALA A 147 -10.03 -0.74 -6.90
CA ALA A 147 -8.96 0.25 -6.86
C ALA A 147 -9.46 1.71 -6.79
N LYS A 148 -10.78 1.93 -6.65
CA LYS A 148 -11.43 3.25 -6.79
C LYS A 148 -10.97 4.03 -8.02
N LEU A 149 -10.73 3.33 -9.13
CA LEU A 149 -10.42 3.92 -10.43
C LEU A 149 -11.69 4.05 -11.26
N THR A 150 -11.62 4.83 -12.33
CA THR A 150 -12.66 4.77 -13.37
C THR A 150 -12.39 3.56 -14.28
N VAL A 151 -13.44 2.97 -14.85
CA VAL A 151 -13.27 1.92 -15.88
C VAL A 151 -12.38 2.42 -17.03
N GLN A 152 -12.51 3.70 -17.39
CA GLN A 152 -11.66 4.35 -18.40
C GLN A 152 -10.18 4.36 -17.99
N SER A 153 -9.86 4.64 -16.73
CA SER A 153 -8.48 4.59 -16.23
C SER A 153 -7.92 3.16 -16.25
N VAL A 154 -8.74 2.16 -15.91
CA VAL A 154 -8.35 0.74 -16.00
C VAL A 154 -8.09 0.33 -17.45
N THR A 155 -8.97 0.71 -18.39
CA THR A 155 -8.78 0.46 -19.82
C THR A 155 -7.51 1.12 -20.34
N ALA A 156 -7.29 2.39 -20.01
CA ALA A 156 -6.07 3.11 -20.41
C ALA A 156 -4.80 2.45 -19.87
N ALA A 157 -4.81 1.97 -18.62
CA ALA A 157 -3.69 1.23 -18.05
C ALA A 157 -3.42 -0.09 -18.80
N ILE A 158 -4.46 -0.79 -19.28
CA ILE A 158 -4.29 -1.98 -20.12
C ILE A 158 -3.65 -1.60 -21.45
N ASP A 159 -4.18 -0.59 -22.14
CA ASP A 159 -3.72 -0.17 -23.46
C ASP A 159 -2.27 0.34 -23.42
N ASN A 160 -1.94 1.14 -22.40
CA ASN A 160 -0.58 1.62 -22.19
C ASN A 160 0.39 0.46 -21.90
N ALA A 161 0.00 -0.51 -21.08
CA ALA A 161 0.83 -1.66 -20.79
C ALA A 161 1.06 -2.53 -22.04
N VAL A 162 0.04 -2.71 -22.89
CA VAL A 162 0.15 -3.40 -24.19
C VAL A 162 1.18 -2.70 -25.07
N ALA A 163 1.07 -1.37 -25.21
CA ALA A 163 2.00 -0.57 -25.99
C ALA A 163 3.44 -0.61 -25.44
N ARG A 164 3.61 -0.45 -24.12
CA ARG A 164 4.91 -0.45 -23.44
C ARG A 164 5.62 -1.80 -23.51
N LEU A 165 4.87 -2.90 -23.48
CA LEU A 165 5.42 -4.25 -23.63
C LEU A 165 5.63 -4.67 -25.09
N GLY A 166 5.17 -3.86 -26.07
CA GLY A 166 5.20 -4.20 -27.48
C GLY A 166 4.35 -5.43 -27.82
N ALA A 167 3.27 -5.64 -27.07
CA ALA A 167 2.35 -6.76 -27.28
C ALA A 167 1.26 -6.39 -28.30
N GLU A 168 0.76 -7.37 -29.03
CA GLU A 168 -0.36 -7.18 -29.97
C GLU A 168 -1.72 -7.27 -29.27
N THR A 169 -1.77 -7.96 -28.12
CA THR A 169 -3.00 -8.19 -27.37
C THR A 169 -2.81 -8.04 -25.86
N GLN A 170 -3.90 -7.79 -25.15
CA GLN A 170 -3.93 -7.84 -23.69
C GLN A 170 -3.44 -9.19 -23.13
N ALA A 171 -3.85 -10.31 -23.74
CA ALA A 171 -3.47 -11.63 -23.27
C ALA A 171 -1.95 -11.86 -23.40
N GLU A 172 -1.35 -11.36 -24.47
CA GLU A 172 0.10 -11.39 -24.66
C GLU A 172 0.83 -10.51 -23.64
N ALA A 173 0.36 -9.27 -23.41
CA ALA A 173 0.91 -8.37 -22.40
C ALA A 173 0.91 -9.01 -21.00
N ILE A 174 -0.20 -9.63 -20.61
CA ILE A 174 -0.32 -10.37 -19.34
C ILE A 174 0.69 -11.52 -19.29
N SER A 175 0.80 -12.32 -20.35
CA SER A 175 1.74 -13.45 -20.42
C SER A 175 3.21 -13.01 -20.34
N VAL A 176 3.59 -11.92 -21.01
CA VAL A 176 4.94 -11.33 -20.94
C VAL A 176 5.24 -10.86 -19.52
N ALA A 177 4.34 -10.07 -18.92
CA ALA A 177 4.53 -9.54 -17.58
C ALA A 177 4.54 -10.66 -16.51
N ALA A 178 3.70 -11.69 -16.65
CA ALA A 178 3.67 -12.85 -15.76
C ALA A 178 4.98 -13.65 -15.81
N ARG A 179 5.47 -13.99 -17.02
CA ARG A 179 6.72 -14.74 -17.21
C ARG A 179 7.94 -14.02 -16.64
N ARG A 180 7.90 -12.68 -16.61
CA ARG A 180 8.98 -11.84 -16.08
C ARG A 180 8.82 -11.51 -14.59
N GLY A 181 7.75 -11.96 -13.94
CA GLY A 181 7.48 -11.67 -12.53
C GLY A 181 7.15 -10.20 -12.26
N TRP A 182 6.63 -9.48 -13.26
CA TRP A 182 6.37 -8.04 -13.19
C TRP A 182 4.97 -7.69 -12.71
N LEU A 183 4.05 -8.65 -12.69
CA LEU A 183 2.69 -8.38 -12.22
C LEU A 183 2.71 -8.01 -10.73
N ALA A 184 2.05 -6.91 -10.39
CA ALA A 184 1.77 -6.58 -9.02
C ALA A 184 0.47 -7.31 -8.66
N VAL A 185 0.56 -8.37 -7.85
CA VAL A 185 -0.59 -9.20 -7.48
C VAL A 185 -1.28 -8.67 -6.22
N THR A 186 -0.81 -7.56 -5.66
CA THR A 186 -1.26 -7.10 -4.36
C THR A 186 -2.63 -6.42 -4.42
N SER A 187 -3.67 -7.08 -3.88
CA SER A 187 -4.18 -6.56 -2.60
C SER A 187 -3.06 -6.78 -1.60
N LEU A 188 -2.64 -5.77 -0.81
CA LEU A 188 -1.44 -5.73 0.06
C LEU A 188 -1.30 -6.89 1.08
N GLU A 189 -1.19 -8.12 0.61
CA GLU A 189 -0.94 -9.30 1.43
C GLU A 189 0.33 -10.05 1.01
N ASN A 190 0.96 -9.77 -0.13
CA ASN A 190 2.10 -10.58 -0.60
C ASN A 190 3.29 -9.80 -1.19
N CYS A 191 3.72 -8.71 -0.54
CA CYS A 191 5.11 -8.26 -0.70
C CYS A 191 6.04 -9.06 0.22
N SER A 192 6.04 -10.37 0.04
CA SER A 192 6.98 -11.28 0.72
C SER A 192 7.37 -12.36 -0.26
N SER A 193 8.29 -12.04 -1.16
CA SER A 193 9.10 -13.02 -1.91
C SER A 193 10.40 -12.39 -2.40
N SER A 194 11.41 -12.47 -1.56
CA SER A 194 12.70 -13.08 -1.92
C SER A 194 13.32 -12.67 -3.26
N CYS A 195 14.10 -11.58 -3.27
CA CYS A 195 15.17 -11.38 -4.26
C CYS A 195 16.56 -11.82 -3.72
N GLN A 196 16.62 -12.77 -2.78
CA GLN A 196 17.90 -13.35 -2.35
C GLN A 196 17.95 -14.85 -2.66
N ASN A 197 18.81 -15.18 -3.63
CA ASN A 197 19.33 -16.49 -4.00
C ASN A 197 18.48 -17.38 -4.92
N LEU A 198 18.35 -16.98 -6.19
CA LEU A 198 18.36 -17.94 -7.30
C LEU A 198 19.76 -17.95 -7.93
N THR A 199 20.71 -18.50 -7.18
CA THR A 199 22.04 -18.82 -7.71
C THR A 199 21.93 -20.11 -8.51
N TYR A 200 22.38 -20.02 -9.77
CA TYR A 200 22.60 -21.10 -10.73
C TYR A 200 23.01 -22.44 -10.10
N LYS A 201 22.31 -23.52 -10.49
CA LYS A 201 22.95 -24.83 -10.70
C LYS A 201 22.54 -25.36 -12.07
N ALA A 202 23.27 -24.91 -13.09
CA ALA A 202 23.46 -25.71 -14.29
C ALA A 202 24.53 -26.76 -14.00
N ALA A 203 24.25 -27.99 -14.45
CA ALA A 203 25.17 -29.09 -14.72
C ALA A 203 25.99 -29.70 -13.56
N GLN A 204 25.65 -30.94 -13.20
CA GLN A 204 26.61 -32.05 -13.11
C GLN A 204 25.85 -33.38 -13.18
N ASN A 205 25.48 -33.77 -14.41
CA ASN A 205 25.59 -35.16 -14.83
C ASN A 205 26.94 -35.25 -15.55
N GLY A 206 27.85 -36.03 -14.99
CA GLY A 206 29.24 -36.19 -15.41
C GLY A 206 30.07 -36.69 -14.24
#